data_AF-A0A5C7KAK1-F1
#
_entry.id   AF-A0A5C7KAK1-F1
#
_cell.length_a   1.000
_cell.length_b   1.000
_cell.length_c   1.000
_cell.angle_alpha   90.00
_cell.angle_beta   90.00
_cell.angle_gamma   90.00
#
_symmetry.space_group_name_H-M   'P 1'
#
loop_
_entity.id
_entity.type
_entity.pdbx_description
1 polymer ?
#
loop_
_entity_poly.entity_id
_entity_poly.type
_entity_poly.pdbx_seq_one_letter_code
_entity_poly.pdbx_strand_id
1 'polypeptide(L)'
;MAATRNSRPSDPLAAVAAALAPRLIEGTRVCIALSGGRDSVALLHALVDLRATQWPTLRLSALHVHHGLSPQADAWAAFCAQLCLEHAIPFRCERVTVARDAPAGLEAAAREARYAAFVACDTDWLLLAHHRDDQAETLLLNLLRGAGAHGLSAMPEDRPLATRGPRVLRPLLHTSR
;
A
#
# COMPACT_ATOMS: atom_id res chain seq x y z
N MET A 1 17.57 18.57 -30.92
CA MET A 1 16.49 17.58 -31.02
C MET A 1 16.44 16.76 -29.73
N ALA A 2 15.77 17.26 -28.70
CA ALA A 2 15.52 16.52 -27.47
C ALA A 2 14.11 15.95 -27.57
N ALA A 3 13.99 14.66 -27.89
CA ALA A 3 12.71 13.97 -27.82
C ALA A 3 12.32 13.89 -26.34
N THR A 4 11.40 14.75 -25.94
CA THR A 4 10.61 14.62 -24.71
C THR A 4 9.95 13.25 -24.76
N ARG A 5 10.53 12.26 -24.07
CA ARG A 5 9.86 10.97 -23.85
C ARG A 5 8.66 11.28 -22.97
N ASN A 6 7.53 11.49 -23.62
CA ASN A 6 6.22 11.48 -23.01
C ASN A 6 6.09 10.11 -22.34
N SER A 7 6.35 10.03 -21.04
CA SER A 7 6.28 8.78 -20.30
C SER A 7 4.83 8.33 -20.38
N ARG A 8 4.57 7.25 -21.13
CA ARG A 8 3.26 6.60 -21.11
C ARG A 8 2.82 6.47 -19.64
N PRO A 9 1.54 6.69 -19.28
CA PRO A 9 1.06 6.23 -17.99
C PRO A 9 1.51 4.78 -17.88
N SER A 10 2.38 4.48 -16.91
CA SER A 10 2.87 3.12 -16.73
C SER A 10 1.65 2.28 -16.43
N ASP A 11 1.34 1.32 -17.29
CA ASP A 11 0.29 0.34 -17.07
C ASP A 11 0.42 -0.19 -15.62
N PRO A 12 -0.58 0.02 -14.74
CA PRO A 12 -0.51 -0.40 -13.35
C PRO A 12 -0.20 -1.88 -13.21
N LEU A 13 -0.70 -2.72 -14.12
CA LEU A 13 -0.42 -4.16 -14.14
C LEU A 13 1.08 -4.41 -14.36
N ALA A 14 1.65 -3.77 -15.38
CA ALA A 14 3.08 -3.87 -15.69
C ALA A 14 3.96 -3.31 -14.57
N ALA A 15 3.56 -2.20 -13.93
CA ALA A 15 4.28 -1.63 -12.81
C ALA A 15 4.29 -2.57 -11.60
N VAL A 16 3.14 -3.17 -11.27
CA VAL A 16 3.04 -4.17 -10.21
C VAL A 16 3.87 -5.41 -10.54
N ALA A 17 3.81 -5.88 -11.78
CA ALA A 17 4.60 -7.01 -12.26
C ALA A 17 6.10 -6.76 -12.08
N ALA A 18 6.60 -5.63 -12.59
CA ALA A 18 8.01 -5.26 -12.55
C ALA A 18 8.53 -5.07 -11.12
N ALA A 19 7.73 -4.48 -10.24
CA ALA A 19 8.10 -4.30 -8.85
C ALA A 19 8.07 -5.64 -8.08
N LEU A 20 7.07 -6.49 -8.28
CA LEU A 20 6.93 -7.68 -7.44
C LEU A 20 7.76 -8.87 -7.94
N ALA A 21 7.91 -9.09 -9.25
CA ALA A 21 8.57 -10.27 -9.82
C ALA A 21 9.97 -10.58 -9.24
N PRO A 22 10.89 -9.61 -9.08
CA PRO A 22 12.23 -9.88 -8.56
C PRO A 22 12.26 -10.31 -7.09
N ARG A 23 11.12 -10.15 -6.40
CA ARG A 23 10.96 -10.36 -4.95
C ARG A 23 10.18 -11.64 -4.64
N LEU A 24 9.65 -12.32 -5.66
CA LEU A 24 8.90 -13.56 -5.53
C LEU A 24 9.82 -14.77 -5.63
N ILE A 25 9.70 -15.64 -4.63
CA ILE A 25 10.18 -17.02 -4.66
C ILE A 25 9.00 -17.95 -4.30
N GLU A 26 9.18 -19.25 -4.49
CA GLU A 26 8.14 -20.21 -4.12
C GLU A 26 7.77 -20.07 -2.63
N GLY A 27 6.47 -19.98 -2.34
CA GLY A 27 5.96 -19.77 -0.99
C GLY A 27 5.97 -18.32 -0.47
N THR A 28 6.45 -17.33 -1.22
CA THR A 28 6.39 -15.92 -0.80
C THR A 28 4.96 -15.48 -0.48
N ARG A 29 4.77 -14.90 0.70
CA ARG A 29 3.51 -14.38 1.20
C ARG A 29 3.42 -12.89 0.93
N VAL A 30 2.31 -12.50 0.30
CA VAL A 30 2.04 -11.13 -0.10
C VAL A 30 0.72 -10.71 0.51
N CYS A 31 0.72 -9.59 1.23
CA CYS A 31 -0.48 -8.97 1.78
C CYS A 31 -0.65 -7.59 1.17
N ILE A 32 -1.83 -7.27 0.64
CA ILE A 32 -2.16 -5.90 0.25
C ILE A 32 -2.82 -5.17 1.43
N ALA A 33 -2.41 -3.93 1.69
CA ALA A 33 -3.17 -3.03 2.56
C ALA A 33 -4.34 -2.43 1.77
N LEU A 34 -5.54 -2.93 2.03
CA LEU A 34 -6.75 -2.59 1.29
C LEU A 34 -7.60 -1.58 2.07
N SER A 35 -7.60 -0.31 1.64
CA SER A 35 -8.40 0.74 2.29
C SER A 35 -9.83 0.82 1.77
N GLY A 36 -10.10 0.24 0.60
CA GLY A 36 -11.37 0.37 -0.12
C GLY A 36 -11.40 1.60 -1.04
N GLY A 37 -10.35 2.43 -1.03
CA GLY A 37 -10.17 3.53 -1.97
C GLY A 37 -9.70 3.04 -3.35
N ARG A 38 -9.94 3.87 -4.37
CA ARG A 38 -9.63 3.61 -5.79
C ARG A 38 -8.25 2.99 -6.00
N ASP A 39 -7.22 3.59 -5.41
CA ASP A 39 -5.83 3.23 -5.64
C ASP A 39 -5.53 1.83 -5.06
N SER A 40 -6.06 1.52 -3.86
CA SER A 40 -5.93 0.20 -3.24
C SER A 40 -6.72 -0.90 -3.97
N VAL A 41 -7.88 -0.55 -4.53
CA VAL A 41 -8.70 -1.47 -5.33
C VAL A 41 -8.05 -1.75 -6.68
N ALA A 42 -7.48 -0.74 -7.34
CA ALA A 42 -6.73 -0.92 -8.58
C ALA A 42 -5.51 -1.84 -8.37
N LEU A 43 -4.77 -1.64 -7.28
CA LEU A 43 -3.66 -2.53 -6.91
C LEU A 43 -4.13 -3.97 -6.64
N LEU A 44 -5.29 -4.14 -5.97
CA LEU A 44 -5.88 -5.47 -5.74
C LEU A 44 -6.19 -6.17 -7.06
N HIS A 45 -6.87 -5.50 -7.99
CA HIS A 45 -7.22 -6.09 -9.29
C HIS A 45 -5.97 -6.46 -10.10
N ALA A 46 -4.94 -5.60 -10.12
CA ALA A 46 -3.68 -5.95 -10.77
C ALA A 46 -3.05 -7.22 -10.17
N LEU A 47 -3.08 -7.39 -8.84
CA LEU A 47 -2.58 -8.59 -8.18
C LEU A 47 -3.43 -9.84 -8.47
N VAL A 48 -4.76 -9.68 -8.58
CA VAL A 48 -5.68 -10.75 -8.98
C VAL A 48 -5.35 -11.23 -10.39
N ASP A 49 -5.20 -10.30 -11.33
CA ASP A 49 -4.89 -10.60 -12.73
C ASP A 49 -3.53 -11.27 -12.87
N LEU A 50 -2.50 -10.78 -12.16
CA LEU A 50 -1.18 -11.39 -12.14
C LEU A 50 -1.20 -12.78 -11.51
N ARG A 51 -1.95 -12.99 -10.42
CA ARG A 51 -2.14 -14.33 -9.83
C ARG A 51 -2.80 -15.28 -10.82
N ALA A 52 -3.78 -14.83 -11.58
CA ALA A 52 -4.47 -15.67 -12.55
C ALA A 52 -3.63 -16.00 -13.80
N THR A 53 -2.77 -15.07 -14.24
CA THR A 53 -2.10 -15.16 -15.55
C THR A 53 -0.62 -15.54 -15.46
N GLN A 54 0.09 -15.12 -14.41
CA GLN A 54 1.55 -15.24 -14.31
C GLN A 54 2.00 -16.00 -13.07
N TRP A 55 1.30 -15.83 -11.93
CA TRP A 55 1.73 -16.34 -10.63
C TRP A 55 0.62 -17.14 -9.92
N PRO A 56 0.22 -18.30 -10.46
CA PRO A 56 -0.89 -19.10 -9.90
C PRO A 56 -0.63 -19.61 -8.48
N THR A 57 0.63 -19.71 -8.05
CA THR A 57 1.01 -20.12 -6.69
C THR A 57 1.20 -18.96 -5.72
N LEU A 58 0.97 -17.70 -6.15
CA LEU A 58 1.14 -16.53 -5.30
C LEU A 58 0.20 -16.58 -4.08
N ARG A 59 0.79 -16.59 -2.89
CA ARG A 59 0.06 -16.53 -1.62
C ARG A 59 -0.35 -15.09 -1.32
N LEU A 60 -1.46 -14.67 -1.93
CA LEU A 60 -2.03 -13.35 -1.78
C LEU A 60 -3.08 -13.30 -0.66
N SER A 61 -3.01 -12.29 0.20
CA SER A 61 -3.99 -11.96 1.23
C SER A 61 -4.24 -10.45 1.28
N ALA A 62 -5.29 -10.01 1.97
CA ALA A 62 -5.61 -8.60 2.15
C ALA A 62 -5.84 -8.24 3.63
N LEU A 63 -5.37 -7.06 4.00
CA LEU A 63 -5.56 -6.46 5.32
C LEU A 63 -6.23 -5.10 5.18
N HIS A 64 -7.40 -4.96 5.79
CA HIS A 64 -8.04 -3.67 6.04
C HIS A 64 -7.80 -3.23 7.48
N VAL A 65 -7.41 -1.98 7.69
CA VAL A 65 -7.29 -1.41 9.04
C VAL A 65 -8.47 -0.48 9.30
N HIS A 66 -9.35 -0.91 10.19
CA HIS A 66 -10.52 -0.15 10.60
C HIS A 66 -10.18 0.74 11.80
N HIS A 67 -10.10 2.05 11.57
CA HIS A 67 -9.71 3.03 12.58
C HIS A 67 -10.91 3.67 13.32
N GLY A 68 -12.15 3.40 12.90
CA GLY A 68 -13.36 3.91 13.57
C GLY A 68 -13.55 5.44 13.59
N LEU A 69 -12.80 6.19 12.77
CA LEU A 69 -12.86 7.66 12.76
C LEU A 69 -13.92 8.20 11.80
N SER A 70 -14.19 7.47 10.72
CA SER A 70 -15.17 7.86 9.70
C SER A 70 -16.53 7.22 9.99
N PRO A 71 -17.66 7.93 9.80
CA PRO A 71 -18.98 7.30 9.83
C PRO A 71 -19.15 6.24 8.73
N GLN A 72 -18.32 6.23 7.68
CA GLN A 72 -18.33 5.22 6.63
C GLN A 72 -17.42 4.01 6.93
N ALA A 73 -16.70 3.98 8.05
CA ALA A 73 -15.65 3.00 8.28
C ALA A 73 -16.15 1.54 8.23
N ASP A 74 -17.32 1.26 8.81
CA ASP A 74 -17.90 -0.10 8.75
C ASP A 74 -18.34 -0.47 7.33
N ALA A 75 -18.85 0.49 6.55
CA ALA A 75 -19.22 0.27 5.15
C ALA A 75 -17.98 -0.01 4.27
N TRP A 76 -16.87 0.69 4.48
CA TRP A 76 -15.62 0.43 3.77
C TRP A 76 -15.04 -0.95 4.12
N ALA A 77 -15.10 -1.36 5.38
CA ALA A 77 -14.67 -2.70 5.79
C ALA A 77 -15.52 -3.79 5.14
N ALA A 78 -16.86 -3.61 5.11
CA ALA A 78 -17.76 -4.55 4.44
C ALA A 78 -17.50 -4.62 2.93
N PHE A 79 -17.28 -3.48 2.27
CA PHE A 79 -16.90 -3.42 0.86
C PHE A 79 -15.60 -4.19 0.58
N CYS A 80 -14.57 -3.98 1.38
CA CYS A 80 -13.29 -4.69 1.23
C CYS A 80 -13.45 -6.21 1.42
N ALA A 81 -14.24 -6.61 2.43
CA ALA A 81 -14.51 -8.02 2.69
C ALA A 81 -15.21 -8.69 1.50
N GLN A 82 -16.23 -8.04 0.95
CA GLN A 82 -16.98 -8.52 -0.21
C GLN A 82 -16.09 -8.63 -1.45
N LEU A 83 -15.29 -7.60 -1.73
CA LEU A 83 -14.37 -7.60 -2.87
C LEU A 83 -13.33 -8.73 -2.77
N CYS A 84 -12.78 -8.98 -1.58
CA CYS A 84 -11.86 -10.09 -1.37
C CYS A 84 -12.54 -11.46 -1.49
N LEU A 85 -13.79 -11.58 -1.07
CA LEU A 85 -14.58 -12.80 -1.21
C LEU A 85 -14.79 -13.15 -2.70
N GLU A 86 -15.18 -12.17 -3.51
CA GLU A 86 -15.39 -12.33 -4.96
C GLU A 86 -14.15 -12.84 -5.71
N HIS A 87 -12.96 -12.47 -5.22
CA HIS A 87 -11.69 -12.90 -5.80
C HIS A 87 -11.03 -14.07 -5.05
N ALA A 88 -11.70 -14.70 -4.09
CA ALA A 88 -11.11 -15.77 -3.26
C ALA A 88 -9.74 -15.37 -2.66
N ILE A 89 -9.71 -14.21 -2.01
CA ILE A 89 -8.54 -13.67 -1.30
C ILE A 89 -8.82 -13.73 0.21
N PRO A 90 -7.97 -14.40 1.01
CA PRO A 90 -8.04 -14.32 2.47
C PRO A 90 -8.02 -12.87 2.94
N PHE A 91 -9.05 -12.48 3.69
CA PHE A 91 -9.25 -11.11 4.16
C PHE A 91 -9.18 -11.04 5.69
N ARG A 92 -8.42 -10.07 6.20
CA ARG A 92 -8.40 -9.71 7.62
C ARG A 92 -8.81 -8.26 7.79
N CYS A 93 -9.75 -7.99 8.68
CA CYS A 93 -10.08 -6.65 9.14
C CYS A 93 -9.52 -6.46 10.55
N GLU A 94 -8.49 -5.63 10.69
CA GLU A 94 -7.89 -5.29 11.97
C GLU A 94 -8.52 -4.00 12.50
N ARG A 95 -9.22 -4.07 13.63
CA ARG A 95 -9.82 -2.89 14.26
C ARG A 95 -8.84 -2.29 15.25
N VAL A 96 -8.44 -1.04 15.03
CA VAL A 96 -7.45 -0.34 15.85
C VAL A 96 -8.09 0.77 16.66
N THR A 97 -7.49 1.08 17.81
CA THR A 97 -7.88 2.23 18.62
C THR A 97 -6.97 3.40 18.29
N VAL A 98 -7.56 4.56 18.00
CA VAL A 98 -6.82 5.79 17.71
C VAL A 98 -7.06 6.80 18.84
N ALA A 99 -5.99 7.23 19.51
CA ALA A 99 -6.05 8.28 20.50
C ALA A 99 -6.42 9.62 19.83
N ARG A 100 -7.52 10.25 20.28
CA ARG A 100 -8.03 11.49 19.67
C ARG A 100 -7.31 12.74 20.16
N ASP A 101 -6.68 12.64 21.32
CA ASP A 101 -5.93 13.67 22.04
C ASP A 101 -4.41 13.55 21.85
N ALA A 102 -3.96 12.80 20.84
CA ALA A 102 -2.55 12.62 20.55
C ALA A 102 -1.86 13.98 20.26
N PRO A 103 -0.71 14.28 20.89
CA PRO A 103 0.00 15.56 20.70
C PRO A 103 0.39 15.85 19.24
N ALA A 104 0.64 14.80 18.45
CA ALA A 104 1.00 14.90 17.03
C ALA A 104 -0.22 15.04 16.10
N GLY A 105 -1.44 15.06 16.65
CA GLY A 105 -2.70 15.14 15.92
C GLY A 105 -3.30 13.78 15.56
N LEU A 106 -4.59 13.81 15.20
CA LEU A 106 -5.40 12.62 14.93
C LEU A 106 -4.87 11.79 13.74
N GLU A 107 -4.41 12.46 12.69
CA GLU A 107 -3.90 11.78 11.49
C GLU A 107 -2.61 11.00 11.78
N ALA A 108 -1.69 11.60 12.56
CA ALA A 108 -0.46 10.94 12.98
C ALA A 108 -0.78 9.70 13.83
N ALA A 109 -1.69 9.83 14.80
CA ALA A 109 -2.13 8.72 15.64
C ALA A 109 -2.79 7.59 14.81
N ALA A 110 -3.65 7.93 13.85
CA ALA A 110 -4.27 6.96 12.96
C ALA A 110 -3.23 6.24 12.08
N ARG A 111 -2.21 6.99 11.61
CA ARG A 111 -1.09 6.43 10.85
C ARG A 111 -0.27 5.48 11.70
N GLU A 112 0.07 5.84 12.94
CA GLU A 112 0.82 4.98 13.85
C GLU A 112 0.06 3.67 14.14
N ALA A 113 -1.22 3.75 14.51
CA ALA A 113 -2.06 2.59 14.77
C ALA A 113 -2.13 1.65 13.55
N ARG A 114 -2.26 2.22 12.35
CA ARG A 114 -2.24 1.47 11.08
C ARG A 114 -0.90 0.79 10.82
N TYR A 115 0.21 1.47 11.06
CA TYR A 115 1.54 0.87 10.88
C TYR A 115 1.83 -0.21 11.94
N ALA A 116 1.29 -0.11 13.15
CA ALA A 116 1.38 -1.18 14.14
C ALA A 116 0.67 -2.46 13.65
N ALA A 117 -0.54 -2.34 13.09
CA ALA A 117 -1.27 -3.45 12.47
C ALA A 117 -0.49 -4.07 11.29
N PHE A 118 0.21 -3.23 10.52
CA PHE A 118 1.06 -3.67 9.41
C PHE A 118 2.28 -4.46 9.86
N VAL A 119 2.94 -4.02 10.93
CA VAL A 119 4.10 -4.73 11.51
C VAL A 119 3.69 -6.10 12.04
N ALA A 120 2.51 -6.22 12.62
CA ALA A 120 1.98 -7.48 13.14
C ALA A 120 1.48 -8.44 12.04
N CYS A 121 1.45 -8.02 10.78
CA CYS A 121 0.98 -8.86 9.68
C CYS A 121 1.99 -9.96 9.35
N ASP A 122 1.55 -11.22 9.45
CA ASP A 122 2.36 -12.38 9.10
C ASP A 122 2.46 -12.57 7.57
N THR A 123 3.34 -11.80 6.95
CA THR A 123 3.61 -11.79 5.51
C THR A 123 5.07 -11.43 5.25
N ASP A 124 5.58 -11.69 4.05
CA ASP A 124 6.94 -11.29 3.67
C ASP A 124 6.92 -9.88 3.07
N TRP A 125 5.93 -9.63 2.22
CA TRP A 125 5.69 -8.32 1.61
C TRP A 125 4.31 -7.77 1.95
N LEU A 126 4.28 -6.51 2.36
CA LEU A 126 3.08 -5.70 2.52
C LEU A 126 3.02 -4.62 1.43
N LEU A 127 1.99 -4.65 0.60
CA LEU A 127 1.85 -3.75 -0.54
C LEU A 127 0.98 -2.56 -0.19
N LEU A 128 1.48 -1.35 -0.46
CA LEU A 128 0.76 -0.10 -0.30
C LEU A 128 0.53 0.56 -1.66
N ALA A 129 -0.67 1.05 -1.91
CA ALA A 129 -1.06 1.67 -3.17
C ALA A 129 -0.66 3.15 -3.30
N HIS A 130 0.53 3.51 -2.79
CA HIS A 130 1.04 4.86 -2.97
C HIS A 130 1.49 5.09 -4.40
N HIS A 131 1.19 6.27 -4.94
CA HIS A 131 1.48 6.66 -6.32
C HIS A 131 2.30 7.95 -6.40
N ARG A 132 2.57 8.42 -7.62
CA ARG A 132 3.44 9.58 -7.87
C ARG A 132 2.91 10.87 -7.24
N ASP A 133 1.60 11.04 -7.14
CA ASP A 133 1.05 12.24 -6.50
C ASP A 133 1.32 12.25 -4.98
N ASP A 134 1.29 11.09 -4.31
CA ASP A 134 1.66 10.97 -2.89
C ASP A 134 3.15 11.28 -2.65
N GLN A 135 4.00 10.95 -3.62
CA GLN A 135 5.41 11.33 -3.61
C GLN A 135 5.58 12.84 -3.67
N ALA A 136 4.86 13.50 -4.57
CA ALA A 136 4.89 14.95 -4.69
C ALA A 136 4.40 15.63 -3.41
N GLU A 137 3.31 15.14 -2.81
CA GLU A 137 2.81 15.64 -1.53
C GLU A 137 3.84 15.46 -0.41
N THR A 138 4.42 14.26 -0.28
CA THR A 138 5.44 13.98 0.74
C THR A 138 6.68 14.86 0.55
N LEU A 139 7.13 15.05 -0.70
CA LEU A 139 8.26 15.93 -1.03
C LEU A 139 7.97 17.38 -0.63
N LEU A 140 6.80 17.91 -0.99
CA LEU A 140 6.40 19.28 -0.67
C LEU A 140 6.29 19.49 0.84
N LEU A 141 5.70 18.54 1.57
CA LEU A 141 5.63 18.59 3.02
C LEU A 141 7.01 18.59 3.68
N ASN A 142 7.95 17.78 3.17
CA ASN A 142 9.32 17.74 3.68
C ASN A 142 10.08 19.04 3.37
N LEU A 143 9.87 19.62 2.18
CA LEU A 143 10.42 20.94 1.81
C LEU A 143 9.93 22.03 2.76
N LEU A 144 8.62 22.10 3.03
CA LEU A 144 8.03 23.08 3.93
C LEU A 144 8.52 22.94 5.38
N ARG A 145 8.95 21.73 5.78
CA ARG A 145 9.55 21.45 7.09
C ARG A 145 11.06 21.73 7.16
N GLY A 146 11.67 22.22 6.08
CA GLY A 146 13.10 22.54 6.01
C GLY A 146 14.01 21.30 5.95
N ALA A 147 13.52 20.18 5.40
CA ALA A 147 14.31 18.98 5.30
C ALA A 147 15.49 19.14 4.32
N GLY A 148 16.69 18.70 4.72
CA GLY A 148 17.87 18.66 3.84
C GLY A 148 17.74 17.63 2.71
N ALA A 149 18.74 17.55 1.83
CA ALA A 149 18.71 16.72 0.61
C ALA A 149 18.26 15.26 0.83
N HIS A 150 18.62 14.63 1.97
CA HIS A 150 18.15 13.29 2.31
C HIS A 150 16.65 13.22 2.64
N GLY A 151 16.08 14.25 3.27
CA GLY A 151 14.64 14.35 3.53
C GLY A 151 13.81 14.67 2.27
N LEU A 152 14.46 15.08 1.17
CA LEU A 152 13.82 15.26 -0.12
C LEU A 152 13.68 13.97 -0.95
N SER A 153 14.14 12.83 -0.42
CA SER A 153 13.94 11.52 -1.07
C SER A 153 12.50 10.98 -0.97
N ALA A 154 11.59 11.73 -0.31
CA ALA A 154 10.19 11.41 -0.12
C ALA A 154 9.98 9.96 0.37
N MET A 155 9.22 9.10 -0.33
CA MET A 155 9.05 7.70 0.10
C MET A 155 9.93 6.74 -0.72
N PRO A 156 10.61 5.76 -0.10
CA PRO A 156 11.29 4.70 -0.85
C PRO A 156 10.28 3.71 -1.48
N GLU A 157 10.65 3.06 -2.58
CA GLU A 157 9.85 2.00 -3.22
C GLU A 157 9.61 0.85 -2.24
N ASP A 158 10.66 0.36 -1.61
CA ASP A 158 10.58 -0.66 -0.58
C ASP A 158 11.41 -0.35 0.66
N ARG A 159 10.98 -0.86 1.82
CA ARG A 159 11.72 -0.75 3.07
C ARG A 159 11.24 -1.78 4.10
N PRO A 160 12.08 -2.20 5.06
CA PRO A 160 11.59 -2.92 6.23
C PRO A 160 10.61 -2.05 7.04
N LEU A 161 9.57 -2.68 7.62
CA LEU A 161 8.66 -1.99 8.54
C LEU A 161 9.21 -1.91 9.97
N ALA A 162 9.90 -2.96 10.42
CA ALA A 162 10.54 -3.07 11.73
C ALA A 162 11.77 -3.98 11.62
N THR A 163 12.53 -4.13 12.71
CA THR A 163 13.69 -5.05 12.79
C THR A 163 13.31 -6.48 12.47
N ARG A 164 12.08 -6.88 12.82
CA ARG A 164 11.45 -8.14 12.46
C ARG A 164 10.04 -7.83 11.96
N GLY A 165 9.60 -8.53 10.91
CA GLY A 165 8.29 -8.33 10.29
C GLY A 165 8.38 -8.09 8.78
N PRO A 166 7.26 -7.73 8.15
CA PRO A 166 7.20 -7.59 6.70
C PRO A 166 8.02 -6.42 6.17
N ARG A 167 8.39 -6.52 4.90
CA ARG A 167 8.86 -5.38 4.10
C ARG A 167 7.68 -4.73 3.40
N VAL A 168 7.65 -3.40 3.39
CA VAL A 168 6.69 -2.66 2.56
C VAL A 168 7.21 -2.54 1.14
N LEU A 169 6.33 -2.70 0.17
CA LEU A 169 6.54 -2.38 -1.24
C LEU A 169 5.46 -1.41 -1.72
N ARG A 170 5.81 -0.44 -2.57
CA ARG A 170 4.91 0.52 -3.22
C ARG A 170 4.99 0.35 -4.74
N PRO A 171 4.26 -0.61 -5.34
CA PRO A 171 4.46 -0.93 -6.76
C PRO A 171 4.05 0.18 -7.73
N LEU A 172 3.16 1.09 -7.30
CA LEU A 172 2.60 2.17 -8.12
C LEU A 172 3.31 3.51 -7.93
N LEU A 173 4.45 3.54 -7.23
CA LEU A 173 5.08 4.77 -6.75
C LEU A 173 5.50 5.74 -7.86
N HIS A 174 5.74 5.23 -9.06
CA HIS A 174 6.11 5.99 -10.25
C HIS A 174 4.93 6.17 -11.24
N THR A 175 3.77 5.62 -10.92
CA THR A 175 2.54 5.68 -11.70
C THR A 175 1.72 6.92 -11.30
N SER A 176 1.10 7.59 -12.27
CA SER A 176 0.14 8.66 -11.99
C SER A 176 -1.18 8.09 -11.46
N ARG A 177 -1.91 8.88 -10.68
CA ARG A 177 -3.20 8.49 -10.12
C ARG A 177 -4.31 8.36 -11.17
#